data_AF-A0A0F8X3Q3-F1
#
_entry.id   AF-A0A0F8X3Q3-F1
#
_cell.length_a   1.000
_cell.length_b   1.000
_cell.length_c   1.000
_cell.angle_alpha   90.00
_cell.angle_beta   90.00
_cell.angle_gamma   90.00
#
_symmetry.space_group_name_H-M   'P 1'
#
loop_
_entity.id
_entity.type
_entity.pdbx_description
1 polymer ?
#
loop_
_entity_poly.entity_id
_entity_poly.type
_entity_poly.pdbx_seq_one_letter_code
_entity_poly.pdbx_strand_id
1 'polypeptide(L)'
;MKDLRVWIFGGRDVGKTTIAMHAVAELRWMGVPTALTCGFARLWGEGQHVVDLHVFNRDPVTLTPHAAAEMCVGNMNFLVIRPKYYWDNPPLCSVPQASFESLRAEWMAEDELFEKTLRAGHVEYKTLPGMRASVAYVVDKIAQRVGVRK
;
A
#
# COMPACT_ATOMS: atom_id res chain seq x y z
N MET A 1 23.70 3.81 6.86
CA MET A 1 22.36 3.82 7.49
C MET A 1 21.56 2.71 6.81
N LYS A 2 20.83 1.86 7.53
CA LYS A 2 20.04 0.79 6.88
C LYS A 2 18.81 1.42 6.24
N ASP A 3 18.56 1.11 4.97
CA ASP A 3 17.42 1.65 4.22
C ASP A 3 16.11 1.26 4.91
N LEU A 4 15.20 2.22 5.05
CA LEU A 4 13.86 1.99 5.54
C LEU A 4 12.99 1.44 4.41
N ARG A 5 12.67 0.15 4.48
CA ARG A 5 11.68 -0.45 3.58
C ARG A 5 10.27 -0.21 4.09
N VAL A 6 9.41 0.23 3.19
CA VAL A 6 8.00 0.54 3.45
C VAL A 6 7.13 -0.29 2.50
N TRP A 7 6.23 -1.11 3.02
CA TRP A 7 5.26 -1.85 2.23
C TRP A 7 3.90 -1.16 2.23
N ILE A 8 3.32 -1.03 1.03
CA ILE A 8 1.93 -0.60 0.83
C ILE A 8 1.14 -1.79 0.28
N PHE A 9 0.26 -2.29 1.14
CA PHE A 9 -0.63 -3.43 0.96
C PHE A 9 -2.05 -2.99 0.64
N GLY A 10 -2.87 -3.92 0.16
CA GLY A 10 -4.29 -3.72 -0.17
C GLY A 10 -4.70 -4.52 -1.40
N GLY A 11 -6.00 -4.76 -1.57
CA GLY A 11 -6.52 -5.51 -2.70
C GLY A 11 -6.33 -4.81 -4.04
N ARG A 12 -6.81 -5.44 -5.10
CA ARG A 12 -6.71 -4.90 -6.46
C ARG A 12 -7.35 -3.52 -6.56
N ASP A 13 -6.75 -2.59 -7.31
CA ASP A 13 -7.34 -1.28 -7.66
C ASP A 13 -7.80 -0.38 -6.48
N VAL A 14 -7.24 -0.56 -5.27
CA VAL A 14 -7.54 0.29 -4.09
C VAL A 14 -6.73 1.60 -4.02
N GLY A 15 -5.92 1.90 -5.04
CA GLY A 15 -5.11 3.13 -5.10
C GLY A 15 -3.73 3.05 -4.42
N LYS A 16 -3.19 1.84 -4.20
CA LYS A 16 -1.85 1.63 -3.59
C LYS A 16 -0.75 2.39 -4.32
N THR A 17 -0.67 2.22 -5.65
CA THR A 17 0.33 2.86 -6.49
C THR A 17 0.21 4.37 -6.46
N THR A 18 -1.02 4.89 -6.47
CA THR A 18 -1.28 6.33 -6.35
C THR A 18 -0.78 6.89 -5.02
N ILE A 19 -1.10 6.24 -3.91
CA ILE A 19 -0.60 6.63 -2.58
C ILE A 19 0.94 6.60 -2.56
N ALA A 20 1.53 5.53 -3.09
CA ALA A 20 2.99 5.36 -3.11
C ALA A 20 3.69 6.44 -3.95
N MET A 21 3.18 6.73 -5.15
CA MET A 21 3.74 7.76 -6.03
C MET A 21 3.67 9.14 -5.39
N HIS A 22 2.53 9.52 -4.82
CA HIS A 22 2.39 10.80 -4.14
C HIS A 22 3.28 10.88 -2.90
N ALA A 23 3.35 9.81 -2.09
CA ALA A 23 4.23 9.79 -0.92
C ALA A 23 5.71 9.94 -1.31
N VAL A 24 6.16 9.29 -2.39
CA VAL A 24 7.53 9.42 -2.92
C VAL A 24 7.81 10.86 -3.36
N ALA A 25 6.87 11.49 -4.07
CA ALA A 25 7.02 12.87 -4.52
C ALA A 25 7.20 13.84 -3.34
N GLU A 26 6.34 13.72 -2.33
CA GLU A 26 6.38 14.55 -1.11
C GLU A 26 7.67 14.32 -0.30
N LEU A 27 8.08 13.06 -0.09
CA LEU A 27 9.31 12.75 0.64
C LEU A 27 10.55 13.33 -0.04
N ARG A 28 10.60 13.27 -1.38
CA ARG A 28 11.70 13.87 -2.15
C ARG A 28 11.66 15.39 -2.11
N TRP A 29 10.48 16.01 -2.15
CA TRP A 29 10.34 17.45 -1.94
C TRP A 29 10.88 17.89 -0.57
N MET A 30 10.74 17.03 0.45
CA MET A 30 11.36 17.22 1.77
C MET A 30 12.87 16.89 1.84
N GLY A 31 13.50 16.54 0.72
CA GLY A 31 14.92 16.18 0.66
C GLY A 31 15.25 14.76 1.12
N VAL A 32 14.26 13.86 1.23
CA VAL A 32 14.48 12.46 1.61
C VAL A 32 14.75 11.60 0.36
N PRO A 33 15.96 11.02 0.20
CA PRO A 33 16.25 10.14 -0.92
C PRO A 33 15.35 8.90 -0.89
N THR A 34 14.45 8.78 -1.87
CA THR A 34 13.38 7.78 -1.87
C THR A 34 13.33 7.05 -3.21
N ALA A 35 13.10 5.74 -3.17
CA ALA A 35 12.81 4.88 -4.31
C ALA A 35 11.40 4.29 -4.24
N LEU A 36 10.88 3.88 -5.41
CA LEU A 36 9.57 3.25 -5.56
C LEU A 36 9.68 1.98 -6.41
N THR A 37 9.22 0.87 -5.85
CA THR A 37 9.13 -0.42 -6.51
C THR A 37 7.68 -0.89 -6.51
N CYS A 38 7.20 -1.39 -7.65
CA CYS A 38 5.88 -2.01 -7.79
C CYS A 38 6.04 -3.42 -8.34
N GLY A 39 5.71 -4.42 -7.52
CA GLY A 39 6.03 -5.81 -7.85
C GLY A 39 7.54 -5.99 -8.09
N PHE A 40 7.92 -6.40 -9.29
CA PHE A 40 9.34 -6.60 -9.67
C PHE A 40 9.95 -5.40 -10.40
N ALA A 41 9.15 -4.36 -10.69
CA ALA A 41 9.61 -3.20 -11.45
C ALA A 41 9.94 -2.05 -10.51
N ARG A 42 11.16 -1.52 -10.62
CA ARG A 42 11.51 -0.22 -10.02
C ARG A 42 10.90 0.88 -10.88
N LEU A 43 9.88 1.56 -10.35
CA LEU A 43 9.19 2.65 -11.05
C LEU A 43 9.94 3.97 -10.91
N TRP A 44 10.66 4.15 -9.81
CA TRP A 44 11.44 5.36 -9.54
C TRP A 44 12.58 5.10 -8.56
N GLY A 45 13.60 5.95 -8.56
CA GLY A 45 14.63 5.99 -7.52
C GLY A 45 16.05 6.04 -8.08
N GLU A 46 16.92 6.73 -7.35
CA GLU A 46 18.37 6.75 -7.61
C GLU A 46 19.06 5.51 -7.00
N GLY A 47 20.32 5.29 -7.34
CA GLY A 47 21.11 4.19 -6.79
C GLY A 47 21.23 4.26 -5.26
N GLN A 48 21.39 5.46 -4.70
CA GLN A 48 21.40 5.71 -3.26
C GLN A 48 20.03 6.25 -2.81
N HIS A 49 19.36 5.52 -1.92
CA HIS A 49 18.09 5.91 -1.33
C HIS A 49 18.07 5.51 0.14
N VAL A 50 17.38 6.28 0.98
CA VAL A 50 17.21 6.02 2.41
C VAL A 50 15.86 5.35 2.68
N VAL A 51 14.86 5.58 1.83
CA VAL A 51 13.53 4.99 1.91
C VAL A 51 13.22 4.24 0.63
N ASP A 52 12.78 3.00 0.75
CA ASP A 52 12.37 2.15 -0.38
C ASP A 52 10.88 1.80 -0.22
N LEU A 53 10.01 2.45 -0.99
CA LEU A 53 8.58 2.17 -1.00
C LEU A 53 8.28 1.02 -1.95
N HIS A 54 7.61 -0.01 -1.44
CA HIS A 54 7.18 -1.18 -2.19
C HIS A 54 5.66 -1.28 -2.24
N VAL A 55 5.12 -1.27 -3.45
CA VAL A 55 3.71 -1.61 -3.70
C VAL A 55 3.62 -3.11 -3.89
N PHE A 56 2.91 -3.78 -2.98
CA PHE A 56 2.62 -5.19 -3.13
C PHE A 56 1.64 -5.39 -4.29
N ASN A 57 2.07 -6.13 -5.32
CA ASN A 57 1.27 -6.34 -6.54
C ASN A 57 1.11 -7.83 -6.90
N ARG A 58 1.27 -8.73 -5.92
CA ARG A 58 0.97 -10.16 -6.13
C ARG A 58 -0.49 -10.43 -5.82
N ASP A 59 -0.99 -11.53 -6.37
CA ASP A 59 -2.30 -12.06 -6.04
C ASP A 59 -2.39 -12.32 -4.52
N PRO A 60 -3.34 -11.68 -3.80
CA PRO A 60 -3.64 -11.93 -2.39
C PRO A 60 -3.70 -13.40 -1.99
N VAL A 61 -4.26 -14.25 -2.87
CA VAL A 61 -4.47 -15.68 -2.63
C VAL A 61 -3.15 -16.44 -2.54
N THR A 62 -2.11 -15.94 -3.21
CA THR A 62 -0.78 -16.58 -3.23
C THR A 62 0.08 -16.22 -2.04
N LEU A 63 -0.30 -15.20 -1.25
CA LEU A 63 0.47 -14.79 -0.08
C LEU A 63 0.13 -15.69 1.11
N THR A 64 1.10 -16.46 1.60
CA THR A 64 0.92 -17.23 2.82
C THR A 64 1.18 -16.36 4.05
N PRO A 65 0.60 -16.68 5.23
CA PRO A 65 0.89 -15.97 6.47
C PRO A 65 2.39 -15.93 6.82
N HIS A 66 3.11 -17.02 6.55
CA HIS A 66 4.56 -17.10 6.78
C HIS A 66 5.34 -16.17 5.84
N ALA A 67 5.03 -16.20 4.54
CA ALA A 67 5.66 -15.30 3.57
C ALA A 67 5.36 -13.82 3.88
N ALA A 68 4.15 -13.53 4.36
CA ALA A 68 3.79 -12.19 4.83
C ALA A 68 4.65 -11.76 6.02
N ALA A 69 4.81 -12.63 7.03
CA ALA A 69 5.65 -12.37 8.19
C ALA A 69 7.10 -12.05 7.76
N GLU A 70 7.73 -12.95 7.00
CA GLU A 70 9.12 -12.79 6.56
C GLU A 70 9.36 -11.50 5.77
N MET A 71 8.44 -11.18 4.86
CA MET A 71 8.51 -9.96 4.05
C MET A 71 8.36 -8.68 4.88
N CYS A 72 7.65 -8.74 6.01
CA CYS A 72 7.29 -7.58 6.81
C CYS A 72 8.16 -7.36 8.05
N VAL A 73 8.98 -8.35 8.45
CA VAL A 73 9.85 -8.24 9.63
C VAL A 73 10.78 -7.03 9.50
N GLY A 74 10.72 -6.14 10.49
CA GLY A 74 11.57 -4.95 10.58
C GLY A 74 11.22 -3.83 9.58
N ASN A 75 10.13 -3.97 8.82
CA ASN A 75 9.68 -3.00 7.82
C ASN A 75 8.49 -2.18 8.34
N MET A 76 8.22 -1.05 7.70
CA MET A 76 7.00 -0.29 7.96
C MET A 76 5.91 -0.74 7.00
N ASN A 77 4.76 -1.17 7.51
CA ASN A 77 3.71 -1.74 6.69
C ASN A 77 2.43 -0.92 6.79
N PHE A 78 1.80 -0.64 5.65
CA PHE A 78 0.52 0.03 5.55
C PHE A 78 -0.46 -0.83 4.78
N LEU A 79 -1.70 -0.93 5.25
CA LEU A 79 -2.77 -1.64 4.57
C LEU A 79 -3.84 -0.65 4.10
N VAL A 80 -4.02 -0.54 2.79
CA VAL A 80 -5.11 0.23 2.19
C VAL A 80 -6.32 -0.69 2.05
N ILE A 81 -7.38 -0.36 2.78
CA ILE A 81 -8.67 -1.06 2.67
C ILE A 81 -9.60 -0.17 1.86
N ARG A 82 -10.30 -0.74 0.88
CA ARG A 82 -11.28 -0.01 0.08
C ARG A 82 -12.40 0.53 0.98
N PRO A 83 -12.65 1.86 1.00
CA PRO A 83 -13.78 2.40 1.72
C PRO A 83 -15.11 1.99 1.07
N LYS A 84 -16.17 1.83 1.88
CA LYS A 84 -17.53 1.54 1.37
C LYS A 84 -18.01 2.56 0.32
N TYR A 85 -17.58 3.83 0.40
CA TYR A 85 -17.97 4.89 -0.53
C TYR A 85 -17.22 4.90 -1.86
N TYR A 86 -16.15 4.10 -2.02
CA TYR A 86 -15.46 3.98 -3.32
C TYR A 86 -16.41 3.47 -4.42
N TRP A 87 -17.50 2.84 -4.01
CA TRP A 87 -18.55 2.30 -4.87
C TRP A 87 -19.66 3.29 -5.21
N ASP A 88 -19.74 4.42 -4.51
CA ASP A 88 -20.77 5.44 -4.74
C ASP A 88 -20.46 6.29 -5.98
N ASN A 89 -19.24 6.17 -6.54
CA ASN A 89 -18.82 6.87 -7.74
C ASN A 89 -17.93 5.94 -8.61
N PRO A 90 -18.50 4.87 -9.18
CA PRO A 90 -17.73 3.90 -9.96
C PRO A 90 -17.11 4.61 -11.16
N PRO A 91 -15.84 4.31 -11.50
CA PRO A 91 -15.18 4.93 -12.64
C PRO A 91 -15.87 4.47 -13.92
N LEU A 92 -16.78 5.30 -14.46
CA LEU A 92 -17.25 5.48 -15.86
C LEU A 92 -17.39 4.26 -16.80
N CYS A 93 -17.29 3.04 -16.30
CA CYS A 93 -17.46 1.83 -17.09
C CYS A 93 -18.92 1.45 -17.00
N SER A 94 -19.54 1.33 -18.18
CA SER A 94 -20.90 0.86 -18.43
C SER A 94 -21.07 -0.62 -18.05
N VAL A 95 -20.72 -1.00 -16.83
CA VAL A 95 -20.88 -2.35 -16.33
C VAL A 95 -22.33 -2.50 -15.84
N PRO A 96 -23.10 -3.50 -16.30
CA PRO A 96 -24.43 -3.75 -15.77
C PRO A 96 -24.42 -3.85 -14.24
N GLN A 97 -25.47 -3.35 -13.58
CA GLN A 97 -25.53 -3.26 -12.11
C GLN A 97 -25.34 -4.63 -11.42
N ALA A 98 -25.89 -5.71 -11.98
CA ALA A 98 -25.71 -7.07 -11.48
C ALA A 98 -24.24 -7.53 -11.50
N SER A 99 -23.50 -7.22 -12.56
CA SER A 99 -22.05 -7.49 -12.64
C SER A 99 -21.22 -6.62 -11.70
N PHE A 100 -21.69 -5.40 -11.39
CA PHE A 100 -21.02 -4.53 -10.42
C PHE A 100 -21.15 -5.06 -8.99
N GLU A 101 -22.32 -5.57 -8.59
CA GLU A 101 -22.51 -6.17 -7.27
C GLU A 101 -21.65 -7.43 -7.08
N SER A 102 -21.54 -8.27 -8.11
CA SER A 102 -20.65 -9.44 -8.07
C SER A 102 -19.18 -9.03 -7.96
N LEU A 103 -18.72 -8.06 -8.76
CA LEU A 103 -17.34 -7.53 -8.68
C LEU A 103 -17.05 -6.91 -7.31
N ARG A 104 -18.03 -6.19 -6.74
CA ARG A 104 -17.92 -5.63 -5.40
C ARG A 104 -17.73 -6.71 -4.34
N ALA A 105 -18.52 -7.77 -4.39
CA ALA A 105 -18.42 -8.87 -3.45
C ALA A 105 -17.06 -9.58 -3.57
N GLU A 106 -16.60 -9.83 -4.79
CA GLU A 106 -15.29 -10.42 -5.08
C GLU A 106 -14.15 -9.56 -4.51
N TRP A 107 -14.13 -8.27 -4.82
CA TRP A 107 -13.08 -7.36 -4.33
C TRP A 107 -13.10 -7.17 -2.81
N MET A 108 -14.28 -7.19 -2.18
CA MET A 108 -14.38 -7.18 -0.73
C MET A 108 -13.84 -8.47 -0.11
N ALA A 109 -14.15 -9.63 -0.71
CA ALA A 109 -13.63 -10.91 -0.26
C ALA A 109 -12.10 -10.98 -0.40
N GLU A 110 -11.54 -10.41 -1.48
CA GLU A 110 -10.09 -10.27 -1.65
C GLU A 110 -9.46 -9.40 -0.55
N ASP A 111 -10.05 -8.22 -0.27
CA ASP A 111 -9.58 -7.31 0.78
C ASP A 111 -9.59 -8.00 2.16
N GLU A 112 -10.68 -8.71 2.49
CA GLU A 112 -10.83 -9.46 3.75
C GLU A 112 -9.85 -10.64 3.86
N LEU A 113 -9.70 -11.42 2.79
CA LEU A 113 -8.75 -12.53 2.74
C LEU A 113 -7.33 -12.02 2.95
N PHE A 114 -6.97 -10.91 2.30
CA PHE A 114 -5.64 -10.34 2.41
C PHE A 114 -5.35 -9.83 3.82
N GLU A 115 -6.29 -9.10 4.42
CA GLU A 115 -6.16 -8.65 5.81
C GLU A 115 -6.04 -9.83 6.78
N LYS A 116 -6.84 -10.88 6.58
CA LYS A 116 -6.79 -12.10 7.39
C LYS A 116 -5.43 -12.79 7.30
N THR A 117 -4.87 -12.87 6.09
CA THR A 117 -3.52 -13.43 5.87
C THR A 117 -2.45 -12.65 6.61
N LEU A 118 -2.47 -11.31 6.52
CA LEU A 118 -1.51 -10.45 7.24
C LEU A 118 -1.65 -10.62 8.76
N ARG A 119 -2.89 -10.68 9.28
CA ARG A 119 -3.17 -10.92 10.70
C ARG A 119 -2.69 -12.29 11.17
N ALA A 120 -2.94 -13.34 10.38
CA ALA A 120 -2.49 -14.70 10.68
C ALA A 120 -0.95 -14.81 10.68
N GLY A 121 -0.27 -13.99 9.87
CA GLY A 121 1.18 -13.87 9.88
C GLY A 121 1.73 -12.99 11.01
N HIS A 122 0.87 -12.48 11.90
CA HIS A 122 1.21 -11.51 12.94
C HIS A 122 1.94 -10.27 12.40
N VAL A 123 1.59 -9.84 11.19
CA VAL A 123 2.19 -8.65 10.58
C VAL A 123 1.65 -7.40 11.26
N GLU A 124 2.54 -6.58 11.81
CA GLU A 124 2.20 -5.25 12.26
C GLU A 124 2.03 -4.31 11.05
N TYR A 125 0.86 -3.71 10.92
CA TYR A 125 0.57 -2.72 9.88
C TYR A 125 -0.36 -1.61 10.38
N LYS A 126 -0.37 -0.50 9.65
CA LYS A 126 -1.29 0.62 9.87
C LYS A 126 -2.35 0.64 8.78
N THR A 127 -3.62 0.60 9.17
CA THR A 127 -4.74 0.71 8.23
C THR A 127 -4.90 2.14 7.74
N LEU A 128 -5.16 2.29 6.44
CA LEU A 128 -5.31 3.55 5.75
C LEU A 128 -6.75 3.74 5.26
N PRO A 129 -7.44 4.86 5.58
CA PRO A 129 -8.88 5.05 5.33
C PRO A 129 -9.23 5.48 3.88
N GLY A 130 -8.31 5.35 2.93
CA GLY A 130 -8.46 5.75 1.53
C GLY A 130 -7.51 6.86 1.07
N MET A 131 -7.36 7.06 -0.25
CA MET A 131 -6.22 7.78 -0.85
C MET A 131 -5.91 9.18 -0.28
N ARG A 132 -6.92 10.04 -0.07
CA ARG A 132 -6.70 11.47 0.25
C ARG A 132 -6.01 11.70 1.59
N ALA A 133 -6.44 11.02 2.66
CA ALA A 133 -5.81 11.15 3.98
C ALA A 133 -4.55 10.27 4.12
N SER A 134 -4.41 9.27 3.25
CA SER A 134 -3.35 8.27 3.35
C SER A 134 -1.97 8.82 3.03
N VAL A 135 -1.87 9.68 2.01
CA VAL A 135 -0.55 10.22 1.57
C VAL A 135 0.11 11.00 2.70
N ALA A 136 -0.58 12.02 3.25
CA ALA A 136 -0.03 12.84 4.32
C ALA A 136 0.36 12.01 5.55
N TYR A 137 -0.45 11.02 5.90
CA TYR A 137 -0.16 10.12 7.02
C TYR A 137 1.06 9.22 6.75
N VAL A 138 1.16 8.62 5.56
CA VAL A 138 2.31 7.80 5.16
C VAL A 138 3.60 8.63 5.17
N VAL A 139 3.57 9.82 4.57
CA VAL A 139 4.70 10.76 4.56
C VAL A 139 5.12 11.12 5.97
N ASP A 140 4.17 11.48 6.85
CA ASP A 140 4.45 11.84 8.24
C ASP A 140 5.14 10.71 9.01
N LYS A 141 4.63 9.48 8.88
CA LYS A 141 5.20 8.31 9.56
C LYS A 141 6.58 7.93 9.04
N ILE A 142 6.81 8.06 7.73
CA ILE A 142 8.13 7.85 7.16
C ILE A 142 9.09 8.93 7.64
N ALA A 143 8.70 10.21 7.57
CA ALA A 143 9.51 11.35 7.99
C ALA A 143 9.91 11.28 9.48
N GLN A 144 8.98 10.84 10.36
CA GLN A 144 9.27 10.54 11.77
C GLN A 144 10.31 9.44 11.90
N ARG A 145 10.16 8.35 11.14
CA ARG A 145 11.06 7.19 11.23
C ARG A 145 12.48 7.48 10.73
N VAL A 146 12.62 8.34 9.71
CA VAL A 146 13.93 8.78 9.19
C VAL A 146 14.52 9.98 9.95
N GLY A 147 13.81 10.53 10.94
CA GLY A 147 14.30 11.62 11.79
C GLY A 147 14.24 13.02 11.17
N VAL A 148 13.50 13.19 10.06
CA VAL A 148 13.30 14.50 9.42
C VAL A 148 12.20 15.30 10.12
N ARG A 149 11.24 14.60 10.73
CA ARG A 149 10.18 15.20 11.55
C ARG A 149 10.21 14.60 12.95
N LYS A 150 9.93 15.43 13.96
CA LYS A 150 9.83 15.00 15.37
C LYS A 150 8.42 14.52 15.68
#